data_AF-A0A0C9TL86-F1
#
_entry.id   AF-A0A0C9TL86-F1
#
_cell.length_a   1.000
_cell.length_b   1.000
_cell.length_c   1.000
_cell.angle_alpha   90.00
_cell.angle_beta   90.00
_cell.angle_gamma   90.00
#
_symmetry.space_group_name_H-M   'P 1'
#
loop_
_entity.id
_entity.type
_entity.pdbx_description
1 polymer ?
#
loop_
_entity_poly.entity_id
_entity_poly.type
_entity_poly.pdbx_seq_one_letter_code
_entity_poly.pdbx_strand_id
1 'polypeptide(L)'
;MEELHDLDADKNLHVAMDLEWPVDQETGIYGKVSLISIAFNKSVYLIPLGPYLQDDGFLKLPFSLLVVLWSQRIHKVGVQVKADLTHLYNDYGYSNTTEQPFIGALDLGPMAKDQNITDLALCVAEVL
;
A
#
# COMPACT_ATOMS: atom_id res chain seq x y z
N MET A 1 20.23 -11.38 3.41
CA MET A 1 20.13 -10.01 3.97
C MET A 1 21.21 -9.12 3.32
N GLU A 2 21.46 -9.28 2.01
CA GLU A 2 22.47 -8.51 1.26
C GLU A 2 21.84 -7.44 0.35
N GLU A 3 20.52 -7.48 0.15
CA GLU A 3 19.79 -6.66 -0.85
C GLU A 3 19.50 -5.22 -0.41
N LEU A 4 19.80 -4.85 0.84
CA LEU A 4 19.66 -3.49 1.35
C LEU A 4 20.94 -2.65 1.16
N HIS A 5 22.03 -3.25 0.70
CA HIS A 5 23.34 -2.57 0.60
C HIS A 5 23.47 -1.60 -0.58
N ASP A 6 22.58 -1.67 -1.58
CA ASP A 6 22.58 -0.78 -2.75
C ASP A 6 21.67 0.44 -2.62
N LEU A 7 21.03 0.62 -1.46
CA LEU A 7 20.33 1.86 -1.15
C LEU A 7 21.36 2.88 -0.65
N ASP A 8 21.85 3.73 -1.55
CA ASP A 8 22.55 4.95 -1.15
C ASP A 8 21.77 5.60 0.00
N ALA A 9 22.45 5.96 1.09
CA ALA A 9 21.82 6.47 2.31
C ALA A 9 20.96 7.74 2.09
N ASP A 10 21.08 8.37 0.92
CA ASP A 10 20.32 9.54 0.46
C ASP A 10 19.24 9.24 -0.60
N LYS A 11 19.08 7.98 -1.04
CA LYS A 11 18.07 7.60 -2.03
C LYS A 11 16.79 7.10 -1.35
N ASN A 12 15.66 7.63 -1.82
CA ASN A 12 14.34 7.10 -1.47
C ASN A 12 14.13 5.73 -2.14
N LEU A 13 13.51 4.82 -1.41
CA LEU A 13 13.10 3.50 -1.90
C LEU A 13 11.72 3.63 -2.53
N HIS A 14 11.56 3.20 -3.78
CA HIS A 14 10.26 3.17 -4.45
C HIS A 14 9.79 1.72 -4.56
N VAL A 15 8.57 1.45 -4.09
CA VAL A 15 7.89 0.17 -4.24
C VAL A 15 6.56 0.38 -4.92
N ALA A 16 6.23 -0.48 -5.88
CA ALA A 16 4.88 -0.51 -6.43
C ALA A 16 3.97 -1.24 -5.44
N MET A 17 2.82 -0.66 -5.12
CA MET A 17 1.93 -1.18 -4.08
C MET A 17 0.47 -1.08 -4.51
N ASP A 18 -0.29 -2.13 -4.23
CA ASP A 18 -1.74 -2.19 -4.44
C ASP A 18 -2.41 -3.02 -3.32
N LEU A 19 -3.71 -2.79 -3.10
CA LEU A 19 -4.47 -3.40 -2.00
C LEU A 19 -5.81 -3.93 -2.49
N GLU A 20 -6.18 -5.11 -2.01
CA GLU A 20 -7.42 -5.78 -2.40
C GLU A 20 -8.32 -6.08 -1.19
N TRP A 21 -9.61 -5.84 -1.35
CA TRP A 21 -10.64 -6.15 -0.35
C TRP A 21 -11.88 -6.77 -1.01
N PRO A 22 -12.60 -7.66 -0.27
CA PRO A 22 -13.82 -8.24 -0.79
C PRO A 22 -14.91 -7.16 -0.91
N VAL A 23 -15.67 -7.23 -1.99
CA VAL A 23 -16.85 -6.39 -2.21
C VAL A 23 -18.08 -7.29 -2.20
N ASP A 24 -19.03 -6.97 -1.34
CA ASP A 24 -20.35 -7.58 -1.41
C ASP A 24 -21.07 -7.01 -2.64
N GLN A 25 -21.33 -7.86 -3.64
CA GLN A 25 -21.95 -7.45 -4.90
C GLN A 25 -23.45 -7.15 -4.76
N GLU A 26 -24.11 -7.64 -3.71
CA GLU A 26 -25.53 -7.40 -3.48
C GLU A 26 -25.75 -6.06 -2.79
N THR A 27 -24.88 -5.71 -1.83
CA THR A 27 -25.02 -4.49 -1.02
C THR A 27 -24.10 -3.35 -1.46
N GLY A 28 -23.04 -3.66 -2.23
CA GLY A 28 -21.98 -2.72 -2.60
C GLY A 28 -21.06 -2.35 -1.43
N ILE A 29 -21.18 -3.04 -0.28
CA ILE A 29 -20.39 -2.76 0.92
C ILE A 29 -18.98 -3.35 0.74
N TYR A 30 -17.98 -2.52 1.02
CA TYR A 30 -16.59 -2.92 1.06
C TYR A 30 -16.25 -3.59 2.39
N GLY A 31 -15.64 -4.77 2.31
CA GLY A 31 -15.04 -5.45 3.46
C GLY A 31 -13.66 -4.89 3.80
N LYS A 32 -12.98 -5.58 4.73
CA LYS A 32 -11.63 -5.22 5.17
C LYS A 32 -10.57 -5.52 4.12
N VAL A 33 -9.48 -4.76 4.10
CA VAL A 33 -8.29 -5.10 3.30
C VAL A 33 -7.84 -6.52 3.62
N SER A 34 -7.72 -7.31 2.57
CA SER A 34 -7.49 -8.76 2.62
C SER A 34 -6.13 -9.16 2.06
N LEU A 35 -5.55 -8.36 1.17
CA LEU A 35 -4.28 -8.62 0.51
C LEU A 35 -3.55 -7.31 0.25
N ILE A 36 -2.23 -7.31 0.46
CA ILE A 36 -1.34 -6.27 -0.01
C ILE A 36 -0.41 -6.88 -1.05
N SER A 37 -0.32 -6.27 -2.21
CA SER A 37 0.64 -6.60 -3.26
C SER A 37 1.76 -5.56 -3.25
N ILE A 38 3.02 -6.00 -3.16
CA ILE A 38 4.19 -5.12 -3.26
C ILE A 38 5.11 -5.65 -4.35
N ALA A 39 5.27 -4.90 -5.42
CA ALA A 39 6.28 -5.17 -6.43
C ALA A 39 7.55 -4.37 -6.14
N PHE A 40 8.66 -5.08 -5.97
CA PHE A 40 9.96 -4.48 -5.73
C PHE A 40 11.06 -5.30 -6.40
N ASN A 41 11.95 -4.62 -7.12
CA ASN A 41 12.98 -5.21 -7.97
C ASN A 41 12.41 -6.19 -9.01
N LYS A 42 12.61 -7.50 -8.80
CA LYS A 42 12.17 -8.58 -9.71
C LYS A 42 11.17 -9.53 -9.05
N SER A 43 10.58 -9.09 -7.95
CA SER A 43 9.71 -9.90 -7.11
C SER A 43 8.40 -9.18 -6.82
N VAL A 44 7.32 -9.95 -6.80
CA VAL A 44 6.01 -9.52 -6.30
C VAL A 44 5.75 -10.25 -4.99
N TYR A 45 5.57 -9.48 -3.93
CA TYR A 45 5.26 -9.97 -2.59
C TYR A 45 3.76 -9.84 -2.37
N LEU A 46 3.12 -10.97 -2.09
CA LEU A 46 1.70 -11.04 -1.75
C LEU A 46 1.57 -11.30 -0.26
N ILE A 47 0.98 -10.34 0.46
CA ILE A 47 0.84 -10.37 1.92
C ILE A 47 -0.64 -10.52 2.27
N PRO A 48 -1.15 -11.75 2.48
CA PRO A 48 -2.53 -11.95 2.90
C PRO A 48 -2.71 -11.42 4.33
N LEU A 49 -3.77 -10.64 4.55
CA LEU A 49 -4.03 -9.97 5.82
C LEU A 49 -4.98 -10.73 6.76
N GLY A 50 -5.68 -11.76 6.25
CA GLY A 50 -6.57 -12.61 7.04
C GLY A 50 -5.97 -13.11 8.36
N PRO A 51 -4.71 -13.60 8.41
CA PRO A 51 -4.07 -14.02 9.65
C PRO A 51 -3.82 -12.92 10.69
N TYR A 52 -3.88 -11.65 10.29
CA TYR A 52 -3.67 -10.49 11.17
C TYR A 52 -4.98 -9.89 11.68
N LEU A 53 -6.13 -10.30 11.12
CA LEU A 53 -7.44 -9.87 11.60
C LEU A 53 -7.69 -10.44 13.00
N GLN A 54 -7.99 -9.54 13.94
CA GLN A 54 -8.31 -9.89 15.32
C GLN A 54 -9.82 -10.05 15.50
N ASP A 55 -10.22 -10.64 16.62
CA ASP A 55 -11.63 -10.84 16.99
C ASP A 55 -12.42 -9.53 17.17
N ASP A 56 -11.71 -8.41 17.39
CA ASP A 56 -12.29 -7.07 17.50
C ASP A 56 -12.58 -6.41 16.13
N GLY A 57 -12.25 -7.09 15.02
CA GLY A 57 -12.46 -6.62 13.67
C GLY A 57 -11.36 -5.71 13.12
N PHE A 58 -10.23 -5.56 13.84
CA PHE A 58 -9.10 -4.74 13.42
C PHE A 58 -7.88 -5.58 13.01
N LEU A 59 -7.06 -5.01 12.12
CA LEU A 59 -5.85 -5.65 11.60
C LEU A 59 -4.65 -5.36 12.51
N LYS A 60 -4.06 -6.41 13.09
CA LYS A 60 -2.80 -6.31 13.83
C LYS A 60 -1.61 -6.64 12.95
N LEU A 61 -1.14 -5.65 12.20
CA LEU A 61 -0.06 -5.84 11.23
C LEU A 61 1.30 -6.11 11.90
N PRO A 62 2.19 -6.91 11.27
CA PRO A 62 3.56 -7.09 11.74
C PRO A 62 4.32 -5.76 11.80
N PHE A 63 5.19 -5.62 12.81
CA PHE A 63 6.00 -4.41 12.98
C PHE A 63 6.86 -4.08 11.75
N SER A 64 7.39 -5.09 11.06
CA SER A 64 8.15 -4.89 9.82
C SER A 64 7.33 -4.22 8.71
N LEU A 65 6.06 -4.62 8.57
CA LEU A 65 5.14 -4.00 7.61
C LEU A 65 4.78 -2.58 8.03
N LEU A 66 4.57 -2.34 9.33
CA LEU A 66 4.32 -1.00 9.86
C LEU A 66 5.51 -0.04 9.62
N VAL A 67 6.74 -0.51 9.77
CA VAL A 67 7.95 0.26 9.43
C VAL A 67 7.94 0.67 7.95
N VAL A 68 7.54 -0.24 7.06
CA VAL A 68 7.39 0.08 5.63
C VAL A 68 6.32 1.14 5.42
N LEU A 69 5.13 0.97 6.00
CA LEU A 69 3.98 1.86 5.83
C LEU A 69 4.19 3.26 6.41
N TRP A 70 4.90 3.40 7.52
CA TRP A 70 5.21 4.69 8.16
C TRP A 70 6.50 5.36 7.66
N SER A 71 7.35 4.66 6.91
CA SER A 71 8.59 5.27 6.43
C SER A 71 8.34 6.31 5.34
N GLN A 72 8.79 7.56 5.55
CA GLN A 72 8.83 8.60 4.51
C GLN A 72 9.85 8.29 3.42
N ARG A 73 10.89 7.52 3.75
CA ARG A 73 11.94 7.14 2.80
C ARG A 73 11.48 6.04 1.85
N ILE A 74 10.35 5.38 2.15
CA ILE A 74 9.76 4.35 1.31
C ILE A 74 8.50 4.93 0.67
N HIS A 75 8.60 5.18 -0.64
CA HIS A 75 7.52 5.64 -1.47
C HIS A 75 6.70 4.46 -1.99
N LYS A 76 5.40 4.48 -1.70
CA LYS A 76 4.41 3.50 -2.16
C LYS A 76 3.78 4.11 -3.41
N VAL A 77 4.11 3.53 -4.55
CA VAL A 77 3.74 4.02 -5.87
C VAL A 77 2.60 3.15 -6.39
N GLY A 78 1.50 3.77 -6.81
CA GLY A 78 0.35 3.03 -7.32
C GLY A 78 -0.72 3.96 -7.88
N VAL A 79 -1.81 3.39 -8.36
CA VAL A 79 -2.98 4.15 -8.80
C VAL A 79 -3.94 4.28 -7.63
N GLN A 80 -4.20 5.50 -7.17
CA GLN A 80 -5.03 5.77 -5.98
C GLN A 80 -4.49 5.13 -4.67
N VAL A 81 -3.19 4.82 -4.62
CA VAL A 81 -2.51 4.22 -3.46
C VAL A 81 -2.72 5.02 -2.18
N LYS A 82 -2.93 6.34 -2.26
CA LYS A 82 -3.27 7.16 -1.09
C LYS A 82 -4.63 6.77 -0.48
N ALA A 83 -5.63 6.49 -1.31
CA ALA A 83 -6.94 6.04 -0.87
C ALA A 83 -6.83 4.66 -0.22
N ASP A 84 -6.05 3.76 -0.81
CA ASP A 84 -5.84 2.41 -0.30
C ASP A 84 -5.13 2.42 1.07
N LEU A 85 -4.07 3.22 1.21
CA LEU A 85 -3.38 3.40 2.48
C LEU A 85 -4.31 4.00 3.55
N THR A 86 -5.24 4.87 3.17
CA THR A 86 -6.25 5.41 4.09
C THR A 86 -7.21 4.31 4.53
N HIS A 87 -7.65 3.45 3.60
CA HIS A 87 -8.51 2.31 3.90
C HIS A 87 -7.82 1.34 4.87
N LEU A 88 -6.58 0.93 4.56
CA LEU A 88 -5.79 0.05 5.41
C LEU A 88 -5.57 0.64 6.81
N TYR A 89 -5.34 1.95 6.91
CA TYR A 89 -5.17 2.63 8.20
C TYR A 89 -6.45 2.57 9.05
N ASN A 90 -7.62 2.72 8.43
CA ASN A 90 -8.90 2.56 9.11
C ASN A 90 -9.11 1.11 9.59
N ASP A 91 -8.65 0.14 8.81
CA ASP A 91 -8.76 -1.27 9.14
C ASP A 91 -7.77 -1.75 10.21
N TYR A 92 -6.60 -1.11 10.31
CA TYR A 92 -5.64 -1.33 11.39
C TYR A 92 -6.23 -1.05 12.78
N GLY A 93 -7.26 -0.20 12.88
CA GLY A 93 -8.03 -0.04 14.09
C GLY A 93 -7.35 0.79 15.16
N TYR A 94 -7.55 2.10 15.06
CA TYR A 94 -6.99 3.04 16.03
C TYR A 94 -7.88 3.26 17.24
N SER A 95 -7.29 3.10 18.44
CA SER A 95 -7.94 3.46 19.70
C SER A 95 -7.51 4.82 20.27
N ASN A 96 -6.48 5.49 19.72
CA ASN A 96 -5.95 6.76 20.23
C ASN A 96 -5.50 7.72 19.11
N THR A 97 -5.77 9.01 19.29
CA THR A 97 -5.67 10.10 18.29
C THR A 97 -4.24 10.58 17.99
N THR A 98 -3.20 9.92 18.48
CA THR A 98 -1.82 10.46 18.48
C THR A 98 -0.85 9.82 17.49
N GLU A 99 -1.20 8.71 16.85
CA GLU A 99 -0.30 8.06 15.90
C GLU A 99 -0.53 8.54 14.47
N GLN A 100 0.52 8.47 13.66
CA GLN A 100 0.54 9.06 12.34
C GLN A 100 -0.11 8.12 11.30
N PRO A 101 -0.85 8.67 10.32
CA PRO A 101 -1.35 7.89 9.20
C PRO A 101 -0.21 7.24 8.41
N PHE A 102 -0.52 6.24 7.59
CA PHE A 102 0.46 5.70 6.64
C PHE A 102 0.85 6.78 5.63
N ILE A 103 2.15 6.94 5.37
CA ILE A 103 2.72 8.04 4.59
C ILE A 103 3.61 7.52 3.45
N GLY A 104 4.08 8.44 2.59
CA GLY A 104 4.92 8.08 1.44
C GLY A 104 4.13 7.63 0.20
N ALA A 105 2.83 7.93 0.13
CA ALA A 105 2.02 7.66 -1.06
C ALA A 105 2.46 8.53 -2.25
N LEU A 106 2.67 7.92 -3.41
CA LEU A 106 2.89 8.59 -4.70
C LEU A 106 1.87 8.07 -5.72
N ASP A 107 0.83 8.86 -5.98
CA ASP A 107 -0.21 8.51 -6.94
C ASP A 107 0.26 8.73 -8.38
N LEU A 108 0.25 7.66 -9.18
CA LEU A 108 0.68 7.70 -10.58
C LEU A 108 -0.28 8.48 -11.48
N GLY A 109 -1.59 8.49 -11.17
CA GLY A 109 -2.61 9.14 -11.99
C GLY A 109 -2.37 10.64 -12.20
N PRO A 110 -2.21 11.45 -11.14
CA PRO A 110 -1.83 12.85 -11.25
C PRO A 110 -0.52 13.06 -12.00
N MET A 111 0.51 12.25 -11.73
CA MET A 111 1.82 12.36 -12.39
C MET A 111 1.74 12.10 -13.89
N ALA A 112 0.92 11.13 -14.30
CA ALA A 112 0.70 10.79 -15.70
C ALA A 112 -0.09 11.87 -16.45
N LYS A 113 -1.06 12.49 -15.76
CA LYS A 113 -1.81 13.64 -16.29
C LYS A 113 -0.89 14.84 -16.53
N ASP A 114 -0.01 15.12 -15.57
CA ASP A 114 0.94 16.25 -15.68
C ASP A 114 1.96 16.05 -16.81
N GLN A 115 2.25 14.79 -17.17
CA GLN A 115 3.15 14.43 -18.27
C GLN A 115 2.44 14.11 -19.59
N ASN A 116 1.10 14.22 -19.64
CA ASN A 116 0.28 13.87 -20.80
C ASN A 116 0.51 12.43 -21.33
N ILE A 117 0.78 11.49 -20.42
CA ILE A 117 1.00 10.06 -20.68
C ILE A 117 -0.05 9.19 -20.01
N THR A 118 -1.25 9.74 -19.80
CA THR A 118 -2.36 9.09 -19.09
C THR A 118 -2.70 7.69 -19.63
N ASP A 119 -2.53 7.48 -20.94
CA ASP A 119 -2.79 6.20 -21.61
C ASP A 119 -1.81 5.08 -21.17
N LEU A 120 -0.60 5.45 -20.72
CA LEU A 120 0.43 4.50 -20.26
C LEU A 120 0.27 4.13 -18.77
N ALA A 121 -0.28 5.03 -17.96
CA ALA A 121 -0.47 4.77 -16.52
C ALA A 121 -1.54 3.71 -16.25
N LEU A 122 -2.56 3.63 -17.11
CA LEU A 122 -3.53 2.53 -17.11
C LEU A 122 -2.86 1.18 -17.39
N CYS A 123 -1.88 1.15 -18.29
CA CYS A 123 -1.21 -0.09 -18.70
C CYS A 123 -0.25 -0.64 -17.62
N VAL A 124 0.30 0.22 -16.75
CA VAL A 124 1.10 -0.24 -15.59
C VAL A 124 0.21 -0.80 -14.48
N ALA A 125 -1.03 -0.29 -14.35
CA ALA A 125 -2.01 -0.81 -13.40
C ALA A 125 -2.57 -2.18 -13.78
N GLU A 126 -2.54 -2.56 -15.07
CA GLU A 126 -2.97 -3.90 -15.53
C GLU A 126 -1.94 -5.02 -15.32
N VAL A 127 -0.70 -4.68 -14.92
CA VAL A 127 0.42 -5.63 -14.79
C VAL A 127 0.82 -5.88 -13.33
N LEU A 128 0.26 -5.12 -12.38
CA LEU A 128 0.37 -5.38 -10.94
C LEU A 128 -0.83 -6.21 -10.45
#